data_AF-A0A2G1X9S9-F1
#
_entry.id   AF-A0A2G1X9S9-F1
#
_cell.length_a   1.000
_cell.length_b   1.000
_cell.length_c   1.000
_cell.angle_alpha   90.00
_cell.angle_beta   90.00
_cell.angle_gamma   90.00
#
_symmetry.space_group_name_H-M   'P 1'
#
loop_
_entity.id
_entity.type
_entity.pdbx_description
1 polymer ?
#
loop_
_entity_poly.entity_id
_entity_poly.type
_entity_poly.pdbx_seq_one_letter_code
_entity_poly.pdbx_strand_id
1 'polypeptide(L)'
;MAEEPIAIKLTRDQALVLSDWLYQAMHRSDVLDDLLKTDRAVWSPIYAISGTLERTLTEIFTPDYDERMKAARQRLLVEMYGSDDEAETGETAS
;
A
#
# COMPACT_ATOMS: atom_id res chain seq x y z
N MET A 1 28.02 9.30 -13.59
CA MET A 1 28.03 9.35 -12.12
C MET A 1 26.80 8.60 -11.66
N ALA A 2 26.91 7.64 -10.74
CA ALA A 2 25.72 7.05 -10.15
C ALA A 2 25.04 8.14 -9.31
N GLU A 3 23.77 8.43 -9.60
CA GLU A 3 22.98 9.40 -8.86
C GLU A 3 22.64 8.83 -7.48
N GLU A 4 22.56 9.69 -6.46
CA GLU A 4 22.25 9.25 -5.10
C GLU A 4 20.78 8.75 -5.04
N PRO A 5 20.51 7.54 -4.52
CA PRO A 5 19.17 6.99 -4.50
C PRO A 5 18.27 7.77 -3.53
N ILE A 6 17.05 8.06 -3.96
CA ILE A 6 16.01 8.63 -3.10
C ILE A 6 15.46 7.55 -2.17
N ALA A 7 15.59 7.76 -0.86
CA ALA A 7 15.11 6.82 0.16
C ALA A 7 13.67 7.15 0.61
N ILE A 8 12.76 6.19 0.46
CA ILE A 8 11.39 6.26 1.00
C ILE A 8 11.30 5.29 2.17
N LYS A 9 10.82 5.76 3.32
CA LYS A 9 10.57 4.93 4.50
C LYS A 9 9.08 4.61 4.60
N LEU A 10 8.77 3.33 4.68
CA LEU A 10 7.41 2.83 4.86
C LEU A 10 7.34 2.04 6.16
N THR A 11 6.22 2.14 6.87
CA THR A 11 5.89 1.19 7.94
C THR A 11 5.64 -0.19 7.33
N ARG A 12 5.62 -1.23 8.17
CA ARG A 12 5.36 -2.60 7.68
C ARG A 12 3.98 -2.70 7.03
N ASP A 13 2.98 -2.02 7.59
CA ASP A 13 1.62 -2.01 7.05
C ASP A 13 1.54 -1.28 5.71
N GLN A 14 2.18 -0.11 5.61
CA GLN A 14 2.28 0.64 4.35
C GLN A 14 2.95 -0.20 3.26
N ALA A 15 4.08 -0.83 3.58
CA ALA A 15 4.82 -1.68 2.65
C ALA A 15 3.98 -2.87 2.17
N LEU A 16 3.30 -3.55 3.11
CA LEU A 16 2.46 -4.71 2.82
C LEU A 16 1.31 -4.34 1.88
N VAL A 17 0.55 -3.29 2.22
CA VAL A 17 -0.60 -2.82 1.44
C VAL A 17 -0.19 -2.32 0.06
N LEU A 18 0.91 -1.56 -0.03
CA LEU A 18 1.44 -1.08 -1.31
C LEU A 18 1.91 -2.23 -2.20
N SER A 19 2.59 -3.22 -1.64
CA SER A 19 3.07 -4.39 -2.38
C SER A 19 1.91 -5.17 -3.02
N ASP A 20 0.85 -5.43 -2.26
CA ASP A 20 -0.34 -6.12 -2.76
C ASP A 20 -1.08 -5.29 -3.82
N TRP A 21 -1.26 -3.99 -3.57
CA TRP A 21 -1.88 -3.11 -4.56
C TRP A 21 -1.09 -3.07 -5.87
N LEU A 22 0.24 -2.96 -5.81
CA LEU A 22 1.10 -2.98 -6.99
C LEU A 22 1.00 -4.32 -7.74
N TYR A 23 1.00 -5.44 -7.03
CA TYR A 23 0.84 -6.75 -7.64
C TYR A 23 -0.49 -6.87 -8.41
N GLN A 24 -1.59 -6.48 -7.77
CA GLN A 24 -2.92 -6.46 -8.40
C GLN A 24 -2.97 -5.48 -9.56
N ALA A 25 -2.43 -4.28 -9.40
CA ALA A 25 -2.44 -3.25 -10.42
C ALA A 25 -1.70 -3.70 -11.69
N MET A 26 -0.55 -4.38 -11.54
CA MET A 26 0.27 -4.85 -12.66
C MET A 26 -0.25 -6.12 -13.35
N HIS A 27 -0.93 -7.02 -12.63
CA HIS A 27 -1.26 -8.35 -13.15
C HIS A 27 -2.76 -8.64 -13.28
N ARG A 28 -3.62 -7.84 -12.63
CA ARG A 28 -5.04 -8.15 -12.45
C ARG A 28 -5.97 -7.02 -12.83
N SER A 29 -5.46 -5.82 -13.11
CA SER A 29 -6.26 -4.63 -13.40
C SER A 29 -5.76 -3.88 -14.64
N ASP A 30 -6.65 -3.11 -15.24
CA ASP A 30 -6.38 -2.10 -16.27
C ASP A 30 -6.01 -0.73 -15.69
N VAL A 31 -6.04 -0.56 -14.37
CA VAL A 31 -5.76 0.71 -13.65
C VAL A 31 -4.40 1.26 -14.03
N LEU A 32 -3.37 0.40 -14.07
CA LEU A 32 -2.05 0.82 -14.50
C LEU A 32 -2.01 1.04 -16.02
N ASP A 33 -2.68 0.20 -16.82
CA ASP A 33 -2.66 0.33 -18.28
C ASP A 33 -3.11 1.71 -18.77
N ASP A 34 -4.11 2.32 -18.13
CA ASP A 34 -4.57 3.66 -18.49
C ASP A 34 -3.56 4.76 -18.11
N LEU A 35 -2.90 4.65 -16.95
CA LEU A 35 -1.81 5.55 -16.56
C LEU A 35 -0.57 5.37 -17.46
N LEU A 36 -0.34 4.16 -17.95
CA LEU A 36 0.80 3.81 -18.79
C LEU A 36 0.61 4.24 -20.25
N LYS A 37 -0.63 4.42 -20.69
CA LYS A 37 -0.94 5.05 -21.98
C LYS A 37 -0.52 6.52 -22.00
N THR A 38 -0.50 7.20 -20.85
CA THR A 38 -0.17 8.62 -20.76
C THR A 38 1.31 8.86 -20.49
N ASP A 39 1.97 8.06 -19.65
CA ASP A 39 3.42 8.13 -19.43
C ASP A 39 4.07 6.76 -19.15
N ARG A 40 4.84 6.26 -20.14
CA ARG A 40 5.55 4.98 -20.02
C ARG A 40 6.77 5.04 -19.10
N ALA A 41 7.34 6.22 -18.85
CA ALA A 41 8.54 6.34 -18.01
C ALA A 41 8.25 5.96 -16.55
N VAL A 42 6.98 6.07 -16.13
CA VAL A 42 6.50 5.69 -14.79
C VAL A 42 6.71 4.21 -14.47
N TRP A 43 6.86 3.32 -15.46
CA TRP A 43 7.19 1.92 -15.23
C TRP A 43 8.52 1.75 -14.48
N SER A 44 9.52 2.56 -14.79
CA SER A 44 10.86 2.44 -14.20
C SER A 44 10.82 2.57 -12.67
N PRO A 45 10.26 3.65 -12.08
CA PRO A 45 10.14 3.74 -10.62
C PRO A 45 9.17 2.72 -10.03
N ILE A 46 8.09 2.33 -10.74
CA ILE A 46 7.18 1.27 -10.26
C ILE A 46 7.91 -0.07 -10.10
N TYR A 47 8.69 -0.49 -11.10
CA TYR A 47 9.49 -1.71 -11.02
C TYR A 47 10.55 -1.64 -9.92
N ALA A 48 11.19 -0.47 -9.74
CA ALA A 48 12.17 -0.28 -8.68
C ALA A 48 11.53 -0.43 -7.29
N ILE A 49 10.35 0.18 -7.07
CA ILE A 49 9.61 0.07 -5.81
C ILE A 49 9.12 -1.36 -5.60
N SER A 50 8.42 -1.94 -6.57
CA SER A 50 7.87 -3.30 -6.48
C SER A 50 8.96 -4.34 -6.22
N GLY A 51 10.07 -4.28 -6.96
CA GLY A 51 11.19 -5.19 -6.77
C GLY A 51 11.95 -4.98 -5.44
N THR A 52 11.85 -3.80 -4.84
CA THR A 52 12.40 -3.56 -3.49
C THR A 52 11.47 -4.15 -2.41
N LEU A 53 10.16 -4.00 -2.58
CA LEU A 53 9.16 -4.55 -1.67
C LEU A 53 9.15 -6.09 -1.69
N GLU A 54 9.17 -6.71 -2.86
CA GLU A 54 9.20 -8.18 -3.02
C GLU A 54 10.39 -8.82 -2.30
N ARG A 55 11.55 -8.16 -2.30
CA ARG A 55 12.76 -8.65 -1.62
C ARG A 55 12.73 -8.49 -0.10
N THR A 56 11.86 -7.63 0.43
CA THR A 56 11.86 -7.24 1.86
C THR A 56 10.63 -7.75 2.63
N LEU A 57 9.56 -8.13 1.93
CA LEU A 57 8.31 -8.61 2.51
C LEU A 57 8.19 -10.12 2.33
N THR A 58 8.70 -10.89 3.28
CA THR A 58 8.55 -12.36 3.28
C THR A 58 7.15 -12.81 3.71
N GLU A 59 6.34 -11.95 4.33
CA GLU A 59 4.98 -12.28 4.79
C GLU A 59 4.03 -12.62 3.66
N ILE A 60 4.32 -12.22 2.42
CA ILE A 60 3.50 -12.58 1.25
C ILE A 60 3.41 -14.11 1.04
N PHE A 61 4.29 -14.87 1.69
CA PHE A 61 4.33 -16.33 1.65
C PHE A 61 3.80 -16.99 2.93
N THR A 62 3.31 -16.24 3.91
CA THR A 62 2.79 -16.83 5.16
C THR A 62 1.34 -17.28 5.00
N PRO A 63 0.92 -18.38 5.66
CA PRO A 63 -0.43 -18.91 5.53
C PRO A 63 -1.53 -17.98 6.08
N ASP A 64 -1.16 -17.02 6.94
CA ASP A 64 -2.03 -15.99 7.53
C ASP A 64 -1.95 -14.64 6.79
N TYR A 65 -1.43 -14.63 5.56
CA TYR A 65 -1.24 -13.41 4.77
C TYR A 65 -2.51 -12.56 4.64
N ASP A 66 -3.64 -13.20 4.32
CA ASP A 66 -4.91 -12.50 4.09
C ASP A 66 -5.42 -11.78 5.35
N GLU A 67 -5.26 -12.41 6.52
CA GLU A 67 -5.64 -11.83 7.81
C GLU A 67 -4.75 -10.63 8.15
N ARG A 68 -3.44 -10.77 7.95
CA ARG A 68 -2.47 -9.68 8.17
C ARG A 68 -2.72 -8.50 7.24
N MET A 69 -3.00 -8.77 5.96
CA MET A 69 -3.33 -7.75 4.98
C MET A 69 -4.57 -6.95 5.41
N LYS A 70 -5.63 -7.65 5.82
CA LYS A 70 -6.87 -7.02 6.28
C LYS A 70 -6.62 -6.15 7.53
N ALA A 71 -5.88 -6.66 8.50
CA ALA A 71 -5.55 -5.93 9.72
C ALA A 71 -4.65 -4.70 9.45
N ALA A 72 -3.69 -4.82 8.53
CA ALA A 72 -2.84 -3.71 8.10
C ALA A 72 -3.68 -2.61 7.43
N ARG A 73 -4.56 -2.96 6.49
CA ARG A 73 -5.48 -2.01 5.84
C ARG A 73 -6.36 -1.28 6.85
N GLN A 74 -6.94 -2.00 7.80
CA GLN A 74 -7.77 -1.41 8.85
C GLN A 74 -6.98 -0.40 9.70
N ARG A 75 -5.79 -0.77 10.16
CA ARG A 75 -4.94 0.15 10.95
C ARG A 75 -4.58 1.42 10.18
N LEU A 76 -4.22 1.30 8.90
CA LEU A 76 -3.93 2.46 8.05
C LEU A 76 -5.16 3.36 7.83
N LEU A 77 -6.34 2.77 7.63
CA LEU A 77 -7.58 3.54 7.47
C LEU A 77 -7.92 4.33 8.75
N VAL A 78 -7.81 3.69 9.92
CA VAL A 78 -8.00 4.35 11.21
C VAL A 78 -6.97 5.46 11.43
N GLU A 79 -5.71 5.23 11.06
CA GLU A 79 -4.66 6.26 11.15
C GLU A 79 -4.94 7.47 10.26
N MET A 80 -5.50 7.26 9.06
CA MET A 80 -5.75 8.33 8.10
C MET A 80 -7.06 9.09 8.34
N TYR A 81 -8.11 8.40 8.76
CA TYR A 81 -9.47 8.94 8.79
C TYR A 81 -10.09 8.96 10.20
N GLY A 82 -9.39 8.44 11.22
CA GLY A 82 -9.94 8.20 12.54
C GLY A 82 -10.78 6.92 12.59
N SER A 83 -11.19 6.52 13.79
CA SER A 83 -12.24 5.52 13.98
C SER A 83 -13.60 6.23 13.93
N ASP A 84 -14.53 5.73 13.10
CA ASP A 84 -15.92 6.24 13.04
C ASP A 84 -16.66 6.15 14.41
N ASP A 85 -16.05 5.51 15.42
CA ASP A 85 -16.57 5.31 16.76
C ASP A 85 -16.64 6.60 17.63
N GLU A 86 -16.09 7.75 17.20
CA GLU A 86 -16.17 9.00 17.98
C GLU A 86 -17.46 9.82 17.76
N ALA A 87 -18.37 9.40 16.87
CA ALA A 87 -19.57 10.16 16.53
C ALA A 87 -20.80 9.91 17.43
N GLU A 88 -20.80 8.90 18.31
CA GLU A 88 -22.01 8.50 19.06
C GLU A 88 -22.07 8.88 20.56
N THR A 89 -21.11 9.63 21.12
CA THR A 89 -21.14 9.98 22.56
C THR A 89 -21.57 11.42 22.87
N GLY A 90 -22.14 12.16 21.90
CA GLY A 90 -22.42 13.59 22.03
C GLY A 90 -23.88 14.01 22.27
N GLU A 91 -24.88 13.12 22.19
CA GLU A 91 -26.29 13.52 22.17
C GLU A 91 -27.17 12.77 23.18
N THR A 92 -26.86 12.89 24.48
CA THR A 92 -27.89 12.78 25.54
C THR A 92 -27.48 13.59 26.77
N ALA A 93 -27.67 14.91 26.76
CA ALA A 93 -27.95 15.70 27.95
C ALA A 93 -28.20 17.18 27.57
N SER A 94 -29.46 17.54 27.31
CA SER A 94 -30.02 18.79 27.85
C SER A 94 -31.54 18.79 27.80
#